data_AF-X1HG26-F1
#
_entry.id   AF-X1HG26-F1
#
_cell.length_a   1.000
_cell.length_b   1.000
_cell.length_c   1.000
_cell.angle_alpha   90.00
_cell.angle_beta   90.00
_cell.angle_gamma   90.00
#
_symmetry.space_group_name_H-M   'P 1'
#
loop_
_entity.id
_entity.type
_entity.pdbx_description
1 polymer ?
#
loop_
_entity_poly.entity_id
_entity_poly.type
_entity_poly.pdbx_seq_one_letter_code
_entity_poly.pdbx_strand_id
1 'polypeptide(L)' 'DMDFAMVPGELEKAIKEDLDDGKRPVIAVATIGTTGSTAIDPLREIGEVCQKYGIWLHVDAAHAGTALLLPE' A
#
# COMPACT_ATOMS: atom_id res chain seq x y z
N ASP A 1 4.37 -1.57 -13.19
CA ASP A 1 3.20 -0.97 -13.84
C ASP A 1 3.54 0.45 -14.26
N MET A 2 2.92 0.98 -15.31
CA MET A 2 3.16 2.34 -15.82
C MET A 2 2.44 3.43 -15.00
N ASP A 3 1.52 3.04 -14.12
CA ASP A 3 0.68 3.98 -13.37
C ASP A 3 1.31 4.49 -12.06
N PHE A 4 2.58 4.15 -11.81
CA PHE A 4 3.34 4.52 -10.60
C PHE A 4 2.75 4.01 -9.27
N ALA A 5 1.73 3.15 -9.31
CA ALA A 5 1.15 2.50 -8.15
C ALA A 5 2.07 1.40 -7.58
N MET A 6 1.98 1.18 -6.27
CA MET A 6 2.61 0.06 -5.59
C MET A 6 2.12 -1.27 -6.18
N VAL A 7 3.05 -2.20 -6.41
CA VAL A 7 2.73 -3.53 -6.93
C VAL A 7 2.56 -4.49 -5.74
N PRO A 8 1.36 -5.07 -5.49
CA PRO A 8 1.12 -5.94 -4.34
C PRO A 8 2.04 -7.17 -4.26
N GLY A 9 2.40 -7.73 -5.41
CA GLY A 9 3.34 -8.85 -5.48
C GLY A 9 4.75 -8.49 -5.00
N GLU A 10 5.23 -7.27 -5.29
CA GLU A 10 6.52 -6.79 -4.81
C GLU A 10 6.47 -6.46 -3.31
N LEU A 11 5.33 -5.94 -2.81
CA LEU A 11 5.11 -5.78 -1.37
C LEU A 11 5.19 -7.13 -0.65
N GLU A 12 4.47 -8.15 -1.12
CA GLU A 12 4.51 -9.48 -0.50
C GLU A 12 5.90 -10.10 -0.57
N LYS A 13 6.63 -9.89 -1.66
CA LYS A 13 8.02 -10.34 -1.80
C LYS A 13 8.93 -9.67 -0.77
N ALA A 14 8.86 -8.34 -0.62
CA ALA A 14 9.65 -7.60 0.36
C ALA A 14 9.35 -8.05 1.80
N ILE A 15 8.07 -8.30 2.12
CA ILE A 15 7.67 -8.84 3.43
C ILE A 15 8.34 -10.20 3.70
N LYS A 16 8.34 -11.11 2.72
CA LYS A 16 8.99 -12.43 2.87
C LYS A 16 10.50 -12.30 3.07
N GLU A 17 11.15 -11.45 2.29
CA GLU A 17 12.59 -11.19 2.43
C GLU A 17 12.93 -10.65 3.83
N ASP A 18 12.15 -9.71 4.36
CA ASP A 18 12.34 -9.20 5.71
C ASP A 18 12.11 -10.27 6.80
N LEU A 19 11.13 -11.15 6.62
CA LEU A 19 10.89 -12.27 7.53
C LEU A 19 12.03 -13.30 7.50
N ASP A 20 12.57 -13.61 6.31
CA ASP A 20 13.69 -14.51 6.12
C ASP A 20 14.98 -13.94 6.74
N ASP A 21 15.14 -12.61 6.71
CA ASP A 21 16.22 -11.87 7.38
C ASP A 21 16.03 -11.79 8.92
N GLY A 22 14.96 -12.36 9.47
CA GLY A 22 14.64 -12.30 10.90
C GLY A 22 14.16 -10.91 11.37
N LYS A 23 13.79 -10.03 10.45
CA LYS A 23 13.17 -8.74 10.77
C LYS A 23 11.67 -8.94 11.01
N ARG A 24 11.04 -7.89 11.52
CA ARG A 24 9.60 -7.86 11.78
C ARG A 24 8.97 -6.69 11.04
N PRO A 25 8.35 -6.92 9.87
CA PRO A 25 7.50 -5.92 9.22
C PRO A 25 6.36 -5.53 10.17
N VAL A 26 6.14 -4.22 10.33
CA VAL A 26 5.13 -3.70 11.28
C VAL A 26 4.06 -2.84 10.61
N ILE A 27 4.40 -2.15 9.53
CA ILE A 27 3.50 -1.25 8.84
C ILE A 27 3.76 -1.28 7.33
N ALA A 28 2.68 -1.21 6.55
CA ALA A 28 2.69 -0.81 5.15
C ALA A 28 1.91 0.51 5.02
N VAL A 29 2.39 1.40 4.17
CA VAL A 29 1.73 2.67 3.87
C VAL A 29 1.33 2.65 2.40
N ALA A 30 0.03 2.58 2.13
CA ALA A 30 -0.51 2.69 0.79
C ALA A 30 -1.01 4.12 0.55
N THR A 31 -0.90 4.63 -0.67
CA THR A 31 -1.18 6.03 -0.99
C THR A 31 -2.38 6.15 -1.92
N ILE A 32 -3.33 7.04 -1.59
CA ILE A 32 -4.35 7.53 -2.52
C ILE A 32 -3.93 8.93 -2.97
N GLY A 33 -3.39 9.00 -4.18
CA GLY A 33 -2.91 10.24 -4.78
C GLY A 33 -1.49 10.58 -4.35
N THR A 34 -0.50 9.88 -4.92
CA THR A 34 0.91 10.24 -4.73
C THR A 34 1.17 11.68 -5.16
N THR A 35 2.07 12.38 -4.47
CA THR A 35 2.32 13.81 -4.73
C THR A 35 2.81 14.09 -6.17
N GLY A 36 3.62 13.20 -6.73
CA GLY A 36 4.26 13.41 -8.03
C GLY A 36 3.40 13.06 -9.24
N SER A 37 2.59 12.00 -9.14
CA SER A 37 1.84 11.45 -10.27
C SER A 37 0.34 11.31 -10.00
N THR A 38 -0.12 11.61 -8.79
CA THR A 38 -1.50 11.35 -8.32
C THR A 38 -1.90 9.88 -8.46
N ALA A 39 -0.92 8.97 -8.42
CA ALA A 39 -1.16 7.54 -8.49
C ALA A 39 -1.94 7.04 -7.28
N ILE A 40 -2.73 5.99 -7.47
CA ILE A 40 -3.52 5.35 -6.42
C ILE A 40 -3.05 3.92 -6.29
N ASP A 41 -2.64 3.55 -5.08
CA ASP A 41 -2.23 2.19 -4.77
C ASP A 41 -3.46 1.25 -4.71
N PRO A 42 -3.32 -0.01 -5.15
CA PRO A 42 -4.38 -1.02 -5.08
C PRO A 42 -4.65 -1.48 -3.64
N LEU A 43 -5.49 -0.72 -2.93
CA LEU A 43 -5.70 -0.86 -1.48
C LEU A 43 -6.25 -2.22 -1.06
N ARG A 44 -7.11 -2.84 -1.88
CA ARG A 44 -7.73 -4.13 -1.53
C ARG A 44 -6.66 -5.21 -1.50
N GLU A 45 -5.89 -5.33 -2.57
CA GLU A 45 -4.82 -6.31 -2.72
C GLU A 45 -3.72 -6.10 -1.68
N ILE A 46 -3.32 -4.83 -1.43
CA ILE A 46 -2.38 -4.50 -0.36
C ILE A 46 -2.95 -4.86 1.01
N GLY A 47 -4.23 -4.60 1.25
CA GLY A 47 -4.93 -4.95 2.49
C GLY A 47 -4.96 -6.46 2.75
N GLU A 48 -5.22 -7.26 1.72
CA GLU A 48 -5.19 -8.73 1.79
C GLU A 48 -3.79 -9.25 2.14
N VAL A 49 -2.75 -8.69 1.52
CA VAL A 49 -1.35 -8.98 1.87
C VAL A 49 -1.07 -8.59 3.32
N CYS A 50 -1.42 -7.37 3.75
CA CYS A 50 -1.15 -6.90 5.11
C CYS A 50 -1.86 -7.76 6.16
N GLN A 51 -3.12 -8.13 5.93
CA GLN A 51 -3.88 -9.02 6.81
C GLN A 51 -3.23 -10.40 6.93
N LYS A 52 -2.78 -10.98 5.80
CA LYS A 52 -2.10 -12.30 5.78
C LYS A 52 -0.88 -12.35 6.69
N TYR A 53 -0.12 -11.25 6.79
CA TYR A 53 1.11 -11.18 7.59
C TYR A 53 0.94 -10.44 8.93
N GLY A 54 -0.27 -9.99 9.27
CA GLY A 54 -0.53 -9.26 10.52
C GLY A 54 0.16 -7.88 10.59
N ILE A 55 0.30 -7.23 9.44
CA ILE A 55 0.94 -5.92 9.28
C ILE A 55 -0.12 -4.82 9.34
N TRP A 56 0.19 -3.73 10.05
CA TRP A 56 -0.71 -2.57 10.06
C TRP A 56 -0.73 -1.91 8.68
N LEU A 57 -1.92 -1.67 8.12
CA LEU A 57 -2.06 -0.88 6.90
C LEU A 57 -2.49 0.55 7.26
N HIS A 58 -1.62 1.51 6.95
CA HIS A 58 -1.97 2.93 6.94
C HIS A 58 -2.25 3.37 5.52
N VAL A 59 -3.33 4.13 5.31
CA VAL A 59 -3.65 4.74 4.02
C VAL A 59 -3.34 6.22 4.12
N ASP A 60 -2.33 6.68 3.38
CA ASP A 60 -2.04 8.10 3.19
C ASP A 60 -2.90 8.63 2.04
N ALA A 61 -3.87 9.47 2.41
CA ALA A 61 -4.74 10.14 1.46
C ALA A 61 -4.66 11.67 1.63
N ALA A 62 -3.50 12.20 2.05
CA ALA A 62 -3.35 13.63 2.31
C ALA A 62 -3.61 14.51 1.07
N HIS A 63 -3.27 14.01 -0.12
CA HIS A 63 -3.44 14.74 -1.37
C HIS A 63 -4.81 14.52 -2.01
N ALA A 64 -5.19 13.27 -2.29
CA ALA A 64 -6.44 12.95 -3.01
C ALA A 64 -7.58 12.45 -2.12
N GLY A 65 -7.42 12.40 -0.79
CA GLY A 65 -8.45 11.89 0.12
C GLY A 65 -9.75 12.69 0.12
N THR A 66 -9.69 13.99 -0.22
CA THR A 66 -10.91 14.81 -0.38
C THR A 66 -11.78 14.36 -1.55
N ALA A 67 -11.22 13.68 -2.55
CA ALA A 67 -11.99 13.12 -3.66
C ALA A 67 -12.98 12.05 -3.17
N LEU A 68 -12.70 11.36 -2.06
CA LEU A 68 -13.57 10.35 -1.47
C LEU A 68 -14.87 10.90 -0.85
N LEU A 69 -15.04 12.24 -0.83
CA LEU A 69 -16.32 12.86 -0.48
C LEU A 69 -17.35 12.69 -1.59
N LEU A 70 -16.89 12.43 -2.82
CA LEU A 70 -17.73 12.17 -3.97
C LEU A 70 -18.11 10.68 -4.02
N PRO A 71 -19.34 10.35 -4.42
CA PRO A 71 -19.81 8.96 -4.52
C PRO A 71 -19.25 8.22 -5.75
N GLU A 72 -18.85 8.93 -6.80
CA GLU A 72 -18.15 8.38 -7.98
C GLU A 72 -16.70 7.97 -7.70
#